data_AF-A0A660M4T4-F1
#
_entry.id   AF-A0A660M4T4-F1
#
_cell.length_a   1.000
_cell.length_b   1.000
_cell.length_c   1.000
_cell.angle_alpha   90.00
_cell.angle_beta   90.00
_cell.angle_gamma   90.00
#
_symmetry.space_group_name_H-M   'P 1'
#
loop_
_entity.id
_entity.type
_entity.pdbx_description
1 polymer ?
#
loop_
_entity_poly.entity_id
_entity_poly.type
_entity_poly.pdbx_seq_one_letter_code
_entity_poly.pdbx_strand_id
1 'polypeptide(L)'
;VHKAAKKSMKIIKDDGMIGFGKRATKYAYYRKFPERKQKYYKDILFINGCTLPHPERYRVAHQMEQLMSQGLTVESVFYDRLSLDDLKYYRGFVFFRCPVTETVREFIKQAKFFNKTCFFDIDDLVIDQTYTDGIKYVQQMNQADKQLYDDG
;
A
#
# COMPACT_ATOMS: atom_id res chain seq x y z
N VAL A 1 5.44 -17.86 16.61
CA VAL A 1 6.87 -18.27 16.79
C VAL A 1 7.45 -18.95 15.53
N HIS A 2 6.73 -19.89 14.89
CA HIS A 2 7.20 -20.65 13.72
C HIS A 2 7.68 -19.83 12.50
N LYS A 3 7.04 -18.69 12.19
CA LYS A 3 7.31 -17.89 10.97
C LYS A 3 8.65 -17.13 11.04
N ALA A 4 9.02 -16.65 12.22
CA ALA A 4 10.25 -15.91 12.44
C ALA A 4 11.48 -16.82 12.39
N ALA A 5 11.41 -18.00 13.03
CA ALA A 5 12.47 -18.99 12.99
C ALA A 5 12.78 -19.46 11.55
N LYS A 6 11.74 -19.72 10.76
CA LYS A 6 11.88 -20.12 9.34
C LYS A 6 12.55 -19.02 8.50
N LYS A 7 12.21 -17.75 8.76
CA LYS A 7 12.81 -16.60 8.07
C LYS A 7 14.27 -16.41 8.47
N SER A 8 14.60 -16.56 9.76
CA SER A 8 15.98 -16.50 10.25
C SER A 8 16.86 -17.61 9.67
N MET A 9 16.36 -18.85 9.63
CA MET A 9 17.05 -19.98 9.00
C MET A 9 17.32 -19.74 7.52
N LYS A 10 16.34 -19.19 6.79
CA LYS A 10 16.53 -18.83 5.38
C LYS A 10 17.62 -17.78 5.19
N ILE A 11 17.61 -16.71 5.99
CA ILE A 11 18.63 -15.65 5.91
C ILE A 11 20.03 -16.18 6.24
N ILE A 12 20.15 -17.05 7.25
CA ILE A 12 21.44 -17.67 7.61
C ILE A 12 21.93 -18.58 6.47
N LYS A 13 21.03 -19.31 5.80
CA LYS A 13 21.36 -20.18 4.67
C LYS A 13 21.79 -19.39 3.44
N ASP A 14 21.13 -18.26 3.16
CA ASP A 14 21.35 -17.47 1.95
C ASP A 14 22.53 -16.48 2.10
N ASP A 15 22.68 -15.82 3.27
CA ASP A 15 23.65 -14.73 3.51
C ASP A 15 24.70 -15.05 4.59
N GLY A 16 24.65 -16.24 5.18
CA GLY A 16 25.54 -16.65 6.27
C GLY A 16 25.24 -15.98 7.62
N MET A 17 25.93 -16.46 8.67
CA MET A 17 25.77 -15.98 10.05
C MET A 17 26.16 -14.50 10.21
N ILE A 18 27.16 -14.03 9.45
CA ILE A 18 27.62 -12.63 9.46
C ILE A 18 26.54 -11.71 8.86
N GLY A 19 25.92 -12.12 7.74
CA GLY A 19 24.83 -11.38 7.10
C GLY A 19 23.60 -11.26 8.00
N PHE A 20 23.25 -12.36 8.69
CA PHE A 20 22.18 -12.35 9.69
C PHE A 20 22.48 -11.37 10.85
N GLY A 21 23.69 -11.41 11.42
CA GLY A 21 24.10 -10.49 12.49
C GLY A 21 24.02 -9.01 12.09
N LYS A 22 24.47 -8.67 10.88
CA LYS A 22 24.33 -7.31 10.32
C LYS A 22 22.86 -6.88 10.18
N ARG A 23 21.98 -7.77 9.73
CA ARG A 23 20.54 -7.45 9.60
C ARG A 23 19.85 -7.31 10.96
N ALA A 24 20.17 -8.17 11.92
CA ALA A 24 19.59 -8.13 13.27
C ALA A 24 19.98 -6.84 14.02
N THR A 25 21.26 -6.46 13.97
CA THR A 25 21.76 -5.21 14.56
C THR A 25 21.14 -3.99 13.91
N LYS A 26 21.08 -3.94 12.57
CA LYS A 26 20.43 -2.86 11.82
C LYS A 26 18.93 -2.75 12.15
N TYR A 27 18.24 -3.88 12.29
CA TYR A 27 16.84 -3.94 12.70
C TYR A 27 16.64 -3.37 14.12
N ALA A 28 17.46 -3.80 15.08
CA ALA A 28 17.40 -3.28 16.45
C ALA A 28 17.72 -1.77 16.52
N TYR A 29 18.71 -1.32 15.75
CA TYR A 29 19.10 0.10 15.66
C TYR A 29 17.96 0.98 15.15
N TYR A 30 17.36 0.65 14.00
CA TYR A 30 16.25 1.45 13.47
C TYR A 30 14.93 1.25 14.21
N ARG A 31 14.78 0.17 14.98
CA ARG A 31 13.67 0.04 15.93
C ARG A 31 13.80 1.05 17.08
N LYS A 32 15.03 1.39 17.48
CA LYS A 32 15.31 2.37 18.53
C LYS A 32 15.38 3.81 17.98
N PHE A 33 15.82 3.97 16.74
CA PHE A 33 15.96 5.26 16.06
C PHE A 33 15.29 5.24 14.67
N PRO A 34 13.95 5.20 14.61
CA PRO A 34 13.22 5.13 13.34
C PRO A 34 13.48 6.35 12.44
N GLU A 35 13.64 7.53 13.03
CA GLU A 35 13.94 8.79 12.34
C GLU A 35 15.29 8.80 11.61
N ARG A 36 16.24 7.94 12.02
CA ARG A 36 17.57 7.83 11.40
C ARG A 36 17.61 6.87 10.21
N LYS A 37 16.50 6.21 9.90
CA LYS A 37 16.42 5.35 8.73
C LYS A 37 16.45 6.24 7.49
N GLN A 38 17.43 6.03 6.62
CA GLN A 38 17.55 6.78 5.37
C GLN A 38 16.26 6.61 4.56
N LYS A 39 15.53 7.71 4.39
CA LYS A 39 14.33 7.78 3.56
C LYS A 39 14.81 8.07 2.14
N TYR A 40 14.44 7.21 1.20
CA TYR A 40 14.79 7.38 -0.21
C TYR A 40 13.70 8.19 -0.90
N TYR A 41 14.10 9.08 -1.79
CA TYR A 41 13.17 9.76 -2.68
C TYR A 41 12.73 8.79 -3.78
N LYS A 42 11.43 8.71 -4.03
CA LYS A 42 10.85 7.86 -5.07
C LYS A 42 9.88 8.65 -5.94
N ASP A 43 9.51 8.09 -7.08
CA ASP A 43 8.63 8.77 -8.03
C ASP A 43 7.18 8.68 -7.58
N ILE A 44 6.67 7.47 -7.32
CA ILE A 44 5.25 7.23 -7.08
C ILE A 44 5.03 6.47 -5.76
N LEU A 45 4.04 6.92 -4.98
CA LEU A 45 3.48 6.19 -3.84
C LEU A 45 2.06 5.75 -4.14
N PHE A 46 1.80 4.46 -4.04
CA PHE A 46 0.45 3.90 -4.01
C PHE A 46 -0.10 3.92 -2.58
N ILE A 47 -1.28 4.49 -2.41
CA ILE A 47 -2.06 4.49 -1.17
C ILE A 47 -3.18 3.46 -1.37
N ASN A 48 -2.97 2.25 -0.85
CA ASN A 48 -3.91 1.14 -0.94
C ASN A 48 -4.96 1.27 0.17
N GLY A 49 -6.23 1.39 -0.19
CA GLY A 49 -7.38 1.32 0.71
C GLY A 49 -8.10 -0.02 0.71
N CYS A 50 -7.74 -0.93 -0.20
CA CYS A 50 -8.39 -2.22 -0.34
C CYS A 50 -7.71 -3.30 0.53
N THR A 51 -8.51 -4.04 1.28
CA THR A 51 -8.06 -5.19 2.08
C THR A 51 -8.17 -6.52 1.33
N LEU A 52 -8.85 -6.54 0.17
CA LEU A 52 -9.05 -7.74 -0.62
C LEU A 52 -7.78 -8.10 -1.41
N PRO A 53 -7.30 -9.35 -1.32
CA PRO A 53 -6.03 -9.75 -1.90
C PRO A 53 -6.04 -9.78 -3.44
N HIS A 54 -7.21 -9.97 -4.05
CA HIS A 54 -7.35 -10.01 -5.50
C HIS A 54 -7.19 -8.61 -6.10
N PRO A 55 -8.02 -7.60 -5.77
CA PRO A 55 -7.84 -6.24 -6.29
C PRO A 55 -6.47 -5.64 -5.98
N GLU A 56 -5.95 -5.83 -4.76
CA GLU A 56 -4.60 -5.36 -4.39
C GLU A 56 -3.53 -5.90 -5.35
N ARG A 57 -3.61 -7.18 -5.73
CA ARG A 57 -2.63 -7.80 -6.65
C ARG A 57 -2.58 -7.09 -8.00
N TYR A 58 -3.74 -6.90 -8.65
CA TYR A 58 -3.77 -6.39 -10.03
C TYR A 58 -3.74 -4.86 -10.10
N ARG A 59 -4.33 -4.17 -9.12
CA ARG A 59 -4.46 -2.70 -9.11
C ARG A 59 -3.32 -1.99 -8.38
N VAL A 60 -2.62 -2.69 -7.48
CA VAL A 60 -1.44 -2.13 -6.80
C VAL A 60 -0.18 -2.85 -7.29
N ALA A 61 0.00 -4.14 -6.97
CA ALA A 61 1.29 -4.80 -7.19
C ALA A 61 1.69 -4.86 -8.67
N HIS A 62 0.79 -5.30 -9.56
CA HIS A 62 1.10 -5.37 -10.98
C HIS A 62 1.28 -3.99 -11.63
N GLN A 63 0.50 -2.98 -11.22
CA GLN A 63 0.70 -1.60 -11.71
C GLN A 63 2.05 -1.03 -11.29
N MET A 64 2.48 -1.30 -10.05
CA MET A 64 3.82 -0.94 -9.58
C MET A 64 4.89 -1.63 -10.43
N GLU A 65 4.75 -2.93 -10.73
CA GLU A 65 5.67 -3.67 -11.61
C GLU A 65 5.75 -3.06 -13.00
N GLN A 66 4.60 -2.66 -13.57
CA GLN A 66 4.58 -1.97 -14.86
C GLN A 66 5.33 -0.63 -14.82
N LEU A 67 5.09 0.21 -13.82
CA LEU A 67 5.80 1.49 -13.68
C LEU A 67 7.29 1.29 -13.44
N MET A 68 7.67 0.29 -12.64
CA MET A 68 9.08 -0.07 -12.42
C MET A 68 9.74 -0.55 -13.71
N SER A 69 9.02 -1.27 -14.58
CA SER A 69 9.54 -1.67 -15.90
C SER A 69 9.87 -0.48 -16.81
N GLN A 70 9.27 0.68 -16.56
CA GLN A 70 9.53 1.94 -17.28
C GLN A 70 10.63 2.79 -16.61
N GLY A 71 11.31 2.25 -15.59
CA GLY A 71 12.39 2.95 -14.88
C GLY A 71 11.94 3.84 -13.73
N LEU A 72 10.67 3.82 -13.34
CA LEU A 72 10.17 4.58 -12.21
C LEU A 72 10.43 3.85 -10.89
N THR A 73 10.67 4.62 -9.84
CA THR A 73 10.79 4.11 -8.47
C THR A 73 9.44 4.21 -7.76
N VAL A 74 8.92 3.08 -7.29
CA VAL A 74 7.55 2.97 -6.78
C VAL A 74 7.52 2.27 -5.44
N GLU A 75 6.63 2.70 -4.55
CA GLU A 75 6.28 2.02 -3.30
C GLU A 75 4.77 2.03 -3.07
N SER A 76 4.31 1.18 -2.14
CA SER A 76 2.94 1.20 -1.65
C SER A 76 2.88 1.24 -0.12
N VAL A 77 1.82 1.88 0.37
CA VAL A 77 1.46 1.93 1.79
C VAL A 77 -0.04 1.68 1.92
N PHE A 78 -0.46 1.06 3.02
CA PHE A 78 -1.89 0.97 3.33
C PHE A 78 -2.36 2.32 3.90
N TYR A 79 -3.59 2.73 3.58
CA TYR A 79 -4.07 4.09 3.86
C TYR A 79 -3.99 4.50 5.34
N ASP A 80 -4.13 3.54 6.26
CA ASP A 80 -4.04 3.74 7.72
C ASP A 80 -2.64 4.17 8.20
N ARG A 81 -1.62 3.90 7.40
CA ARG A 81 -0.21 4.19 7.65
C ARG A 81 0.29 5.37 6.84
N LEU A 82 -0.58 6.00 6.05
CA LEU A 82 -0.25 7.21 5.30
C LEU A 82 0.12 8.32 6.27
N SER A 83 1.28 8.94 6.06
CA SER A 83 1.74 10.08 6.84
C SER A 83 1.89 11.30 5.96
N LEU A 84 1.58 12.50 6.47
CA LEU A 84 1.89 13.76 5.77
C LEU A 84 3.38 13.89 5.47
N ASP A 85 4.23 13.21 6.23
CA ASP A 85 5.67 13.17 6.00
C ASP A 85 6.03 12.52 4.65
N ASP A 86 5.20 11.62 4.12
CA ASP A 86 5.41 10.97 2.83
C ASP A 86 5.42 11.99 1.68
N LEU A 87 4.73 13.13 1.83
CA LEU A 87 4.76 14.22 0.83
C LEU A 87 6.19 14.67 0.48
N LYS A 88 7.13 14.56 1.40
CA LYS A 88 8.53 14.97 1.20
C LYS A 88 9.29 14.03 0.28
N TYR A 89 8.92 12.74 0.24
CA TYR A 89 9.74 11.69 -0.37
C TYR A 89 9.22 11.22 -1.74
N TYR A 90 7.99 11.57 -2.12
CA TYR A 90 7.38 11.13 -3.39
C TYR A 90 6.98 12.29 -4.31
N ARG A 91 6.92 12.03 -5.62
CA ARG A 91 6.55 13.04 -6.64
C ARG A 91 5.07 12.96 -7.04
N GLY A 92 4.50 11.75 -7.04
CA GLY A 92 3.09 11.50 -7.34
C GLY A 92 2.47 10.46 -6.44
N PHE A 93 1.14 10.50 -6.35
CA PHE A 93 0.36 9.69 -5.42
C PHE A 93 -0.80 9.01 -6.14
N VAL A 94 -0.94 7.70 -6.00
CA VAL A 94 -2.07 6.93 -6.57
C VAL A 94 -2.93 6.42 -5.43
N PHE A 95 -4.17 6.88 -5.34
CA PHE A 95 -5.14 6.46 -4.33
C PHE A 95 -6.03 5.37 -4.92
N PHE A 96 -5.91 4.15 -4.40
CA PHE A 96 -6.73 3.00 -4.84
C PHE A 96 -7.72 2.61 -3.74
N ARG A 97 -9.03 2.71 -4.01
CA ARG A 97 -10.12 2.47 -3.04
C ARG A 97 -9.86 3.10 -1.66
N CYS A 98 -9.25 4.28 -1.64
CA CYS A 98 -8.79 4.90 -0.40
C CYS A 98 -9.94 5.68 0.25
N PRO A 99 -10.32 5.37 1.51
CA PRO A 99 -11.38 6.11 2.19
C PRO A 99 -10.96 7.55 2.48
N VAL A 100 -11.93 8.47 2.43
CA VAL A 100 -11.70 9.90 2.66
C VAL A 100 -11.64 10.19 4.17
N THR A 101 -10.50 9.89 4.79
CA THR A 101 -10.20 10.25 6.18
C THR A 101 -9.68 11.69 6.29
N GLU A 102 -9.57 12.23 7.51
CA GLU A 102 -9.02 13.56 7.72
C GLU A 102 -7.55 13.67 7.28
N THR A 103 -6.75 12.65 7.59
CA THR A 103 -5.36 12.55 7.12
C THR A 103 -5.28 12.55 5.60
N VAL A 104 -6.15 11.79 4.91
CA VAL A 104 -6.18 11.72 3.45
C VAL A 104 -6.61 13.06 2.83
N ARG A 105 -7.61 13.73 3.41
CA ARG A 105 -8.04 15.07 2.97
C ARG A 105 -6.90 16.08 3.06
N GLU A 106 -6.26 16.16 4.22
CA GLU A 106 -5.15 17.10 4.43
C GLU A 106 -3.95 16.74 3.55
N PHE A 107 -3.67 15.45 3.36
CA PHE A 107 -2.61 14.98 2.46
C PHE A 107 -2.84 15.45 1.02
N ILE A 108 -4.04 15.24 0.47
CA ILE A 108 -4.38 15.66 -0.91
C ILE A 108 -4.30 17.18 -1.04
N LYS A 109 -4.79 17.93 -0.05
CA LYS A 109 -4.71 19.39 -0.02
C LYS A 109 -3.27 19.88 -0.07
N GLN A 110 -2.39 19.31 0.76
CA GLN A 110 -0.97 19.67 0.76
C GLN A 110 -0.25 19.21 -0.50
N ALA A 111 -0.56 18.02 -1.04
CA ALA A 111 0.00 17.56 -2.31
C ALA A 111 -0.29 18.58 -3.43
N LYS A 112 -1.55 19.04 -3.54
CA LYS A 112 -1.94 20.09 -4.48
C LYS A 112 -1.20 21.41 -4.23
N PHE A 113 -1.08 21.83 -2.97
CA PHE A 113 -0.30 23.02 -2.61
C PHE A 113 1.17 22.93 -3.06
N PHE A 114 1.79 21.77 -2.94
CA PHE A 114 3.17 21.51 -3.40
C PHE A 114 3.28 21.14 -4.88
N ASN A 115 2.22 21.28 -5.67
CA ASN A 115 2.17 20.92 -7.09
C ASN A 115 2.57 19.46 -7.38
N LYS A 116 2.15 18.54 -6.49
CA LYS A 116 2.33 17.09 -6.65
C LYS A 116 1.04 16.47 -7.13
N THR A 117 1.14 15.58 -8.10
CA THR A 117 -0.03 14.99 -8.76
C THR A 117 -0.65 13.88 -7.91
N CYS A 118 -1.99 13.91 -7.78
CA CYS A 118 -2.78 12.84 -7.20
C CYS A 118 -3.64 12.18 -8.28
N PHE A 119 -3.47 10.87 -8.44
CA PHE A 119 -4.28 10.00 -9.29
C PHE A 119 -5.27 9.23 -8.41
N PHE A 120 -6.50 9.09 -8.87
CA PHE A 120 -7.55 8.34 -8.19
C PHE A 120 -7.89 7.13 -9.02
N ASP A 121 -7.48 5.95 -8.54
CA ASP A 121 -7.74 4.68 -9.20
C ASP A 121 -9.02 4.08 -8.63
N ILE A 122 -10.12 4.32 -9.35
CA ILE A 122 -11.47 3.89 -9.01
C ILE A 122 -11.74 2.63 -9.83
N ASP A 123 -12.20 1.57 -9.17
CA ASP A 123 -12.39 0.24 -9.77
C ASP A 123 -13.78 0.14 -10.41
N ASP A 124 -14.77 -0.21 -9.59
CA ASP A 124 -16.18 -0.25 -9.96
C ASP A 124 -16.96 0.64 -8.96
N LEU A 125 -17.99 1.35 -9.43
CA LEU A 125 -18.94 2.08 -8.59
C LEU A 125 -19.91 1.08 -7.93
N VAL A 126 -19.38 0.21 -7.06
CA VAL A 126 -20.15 -0.83 -6.37
C VAL A 126 -21.16 -0.29 -5.34
N ILE A 127 -21.01 0.98 -4.95
CA ILE A 127 -21.99 1.71 -4.13
C ILE A 127 -23.31 1.96 -4.89
N ASP A 128 -23.30 1.93 -6.23
CA ASP A 128 -24.53 2.03 -7.02
C ASP A 128 -25.15 0.64 -7.19
N GLN A 129 -26.05 0.31 -6.25
CA GLN A 129 -26.72 -0.98 -6.21
C GLN A 129 -27.57 -1.29 -7.45
N THR A 130 -27.91 -0.27 -8.24
CA THR A 130 -28.63 -0.42 -9.51
C THR A 130 -27.95 -1.43 -10.44
N TYR A 131 -26.62 -1.45 -10.45
CA TYR A 131 -25.84 -2.32 -11.33
C TYR A 131 -25.31 -3.56 -10.61
N THR A 132 -24.94 -3.44 -9.32
CA THR A 132 -24.39 -4.58 -8.57
C THR A 132 -25.45 -5.62 -8.21
N ASP A 133 -26.71 -5.21 -8.03
CA ASP A 133 -27.80 -6.16 -7.78
C ASP A 133 -28.10 -7.05 -9.00
N GLY A 134 -27.71 -6.64 -10.21
CA GLY A 134 -27.80 -7.48 -11.41
C GLY A 134 -26.75 -8.59 -11.48
N ILE A 135 -25.71 -8.55 -10.63
CA ILE A 135 -24.58 -9.48 -10.71
C ILE A 135 -24.92 -10.76 -9.94
N LYS A 136 -25.05 -11.87 -10.67
CA LYS A 136 -25.39 -13.20 -10.11
C LYS A 136 -24.48 -13.62 -8.95
N TYR A 137 -23.20 -13.25 -9.00
CA TYR A 137 -22.24 -13.57 -7.94
C TYR A 137 -22.49 -12.77 -6.66
N VAL A 138 -22.81 -11.47 -6.77
CA VAL A 138 -23.14 -10.61 -5.62
C VAL A 138 -24.41 -11.08 -4.93
N GLN A 139 -25.41 -11.52 -5.68
CA GLN A 139 -26.64 -12.13 -5.15
C GLN A 139 -26.42 -13.46 -4.42
N GLN A 140 -25.30 -14.14 -4.67
CA GLN A 140 -24.93 -15.40 -4.04
C GLN A 140 -23.99 -15.23 -2.84
N MET A 141 -23.54 -14.01 -2.56
CA MET A 141 -22.71 -13.71 -1.39
C MET A 141 -23.51 -13.90 -0.10
N ASN A 142 -22.81 -14.27 0.97
CA ASN A 142 -23.40 -14.18 2.30
C ASN A 142 -23.60 -12.70 2.68
N GLN A 143 -24.43 -12.44 3.68
CA GLN A 143 -24.82 -11.09 4.04
C GLN A 143 -23.64 -10.20 4.49
N ALA A 144 -22.63 -10.78 5.14
CA ALA A 144 -21.45 -10.03 5.60
C ALA A 144 -20.55 -9.62 4.43
N ASP A 145 -20.33 -10.52 3.47
CA ASP A 145 -19.54 -10.25 2.27
C ASP A 145 -20.26 -9.29 1.34
N LYS A 146 -21.60 -9.41 1.22
CA LYS A 146 -22.41 -8.46 0.45
C LYS A 146 -22.35 -7.06 1.06
N GLN A 147 -22.50 -6.93 2.38
CA GLN A 147 -22.37 -5.64 3.06
C GLN A 147 -21.00 -5.01 2.85
N LEU A 148 -19.93 -5.79 2.93
CA LEU A 148 -18.58 -5.30 2.66
C LEU A 148 -18.39 -4.88 1.20
N TYR A 149 -19.00 -5.62 0.26
CA TYR A 149 -18.96 -5.31 -1.17
C TYR A 149 -19.74 -4.04 -1.52
N ASP A 150 -20.93 -3.87 -0.93
CA ASP A 150 -21.80 -2.71 -1.15
C ASP A 150 -21.24 -1.42 -0.50
N ASP A 151 -20.35 -1.54 0.49
CA ASP A 151 -19.68 -0.41 1.18
C ASP A 151 -18.49 0.16 0.37
N GLY A 152 -18.04 -0.52 -0.70
CA GLY A 152 -17.03 -0.02 -1.66
C GLY A 152 -15.63 -0.61 -1.57
#